data_AF-A0A165ZVJ3-F1
#
_entry.id   AF-A0A165ZVJ3-F1
#
_cell.length_a   1.000
_cell.length_b   1.000
_cell.length_c   1.000
_cell.angle_alpha   90.00
_cell.angle_beta   90.00
_cell.angle_gamma   90.00
#
_symmetry.space_group_name_H-M   'P 1'
#
loop_
_entity.id
_entity.type
_entity.pdbx_description
1 polymer ?
#
loop_
_entity_poly.entity_id
_entity_poly.type
_entity_poly.pdbx_seq_one_letter_code
_entity_poly.pdbx_strand_id
1 'polypeptide(L)'
;MPANRFRSRSYRRTFKRTPGGKTVLRYKKKKPSKHVCAECGQLLHGVPRGRPYEIKKLSKSQKKPNRPFGGYLCSKCARKLFKAEART
;
A
#
# COMPACT_ATOMS: atom_id res chain seq x y z
N MET A 1 12.11 31.18 -0.92
CA MET A 1 10.95 30.35 -0.51
C MET A 1 10.89 29.04 -1.31
N PRO A 2 10.46 27.91 -0.71
CA PRO A 2 10.12 26.71 -1.49
C PRO A 2 8.92 26.97 -2.41
N ALA A 3 8.89 26.32 -3.58
CA ALA A 3 7.79 26.38 -4.53
C ALA A 3 6.45 26.03 -3.85
N ASN A 4 5.35 26.65 -4.29
CA ASN A 4 4.03 26.55 -3.62
C ASN A 4 3.60 25.10 -3.33
N ARG A 5 3.84 24.16 -4.26
CA ARG A 5 3.54 22.72 -4.08
C ARG A 5 4.21 22.07 -2.85
N PHE A 6 5.36 22.58 -2.43
CA PHE A 6 6.16 22.04 -1.32
C PHE A 6 5.85 22.69 0.04
N ARG A 7 4.99 23.71 0.05
CA ARG A 7 4.52 24.36 1.28
C ARG A 7 3.48 23.49 2.01
N SER A 8 2.66 22.74 1.26
CA SER A 8 1.66 21.82 1.81
C SER A 8 2.27 20.60 2.52
N ARG A 9 1.49 19.98 3.44
CA ARG A 9 1.87 18.74 4.15
C ARG A 9 1.71 17.46 3.31
N SER A 10 1.47 17.58 2.02
CA SER A 10 1.27 16.43 1.11
C SER A 10 2.56 15.65 0.86
N TYR A 11 3.71 16.33 0.84
CA TYR A 11 5.04 15.75 0.71
C TYR A 11 5.71 15.57 2.07
N ARG A 12 6.36 14.42 2.26
CA ARG A 12 7.26 14.19 3.39
C ARG A 12 8.62 14.84 3.10
N ARG A 13 9.04 15.70 4.02
CA ARG A 13 10.36 16.35 4.03
C ARG A 13 11.38 15.39 4.65
N THR A 14 12.47 15.11 3.94
CA THR A 14 13.57 14.25 4.43
C THR A 14 14.89 14.96 4.19
N PHE A 15 15.64 15.23 5.24
CA PHE A 15 17.00 15.76 5.14
C PHE A 15 17.95 14.60 4.82
N LYS A 16 18.80 14.79 3.81
CA LYS A 16 19.82 13.81 3.42
C LYS A 16 21.15 14.52 3.20
N ARG A 17 22.25 13.93 3.68
CA ARG A 17 23.59 14.37 3.34
C ARG A 17 23.93 13.91 1.92
N THR A 18 24.49 14.81 1.12
CA THR A 18 25.05 14.50 -0.20
C THR A 18 26.52 14.11 -0.07
N PRO A 19 27.10 13.44 -1.09
CA PRO A 19 28.52 13.07 -1.06
C PRO A 19 29.47 14.25 -0.81
N GLY A 20 29.14 15.45 -1.29
CA GLY A 20 29.91 16.68 -1.01
C GLY A 20 29.65 17.31 0.38
N GLY A 21 29.18 16.53 1.36
CA GLY A 21 28.99 16.98 2.75
C GLY A 21 27.78 17.89 3.03
N LYS A 22 27.09 18.37 1.99
CA LYS A 22 25.95 19.29 2.15
C LYS A 22 24.69 18.54 2.60
N THR A 23 23.93 19.10 3.53
CA THR A 23 22.62 18.56 3.94
C THR A 23 21.53 19.16 3.05
N VAL A 24 20.89 18.34 2.22
CA VAL A 24 19.86 18.77 1.27
C VAL A 24 18.49 18.26 1.68
N LEU A 25 17.48 19.13 1.60
CA LEU A 25 16.08 18.78 1.80
C LEU A 25 15.51 18.09 0.55
N ARG A 26 15.10 16.83 0.68
CA ARG A 26 14.38 16.09 -0.38
C ARG A 26 12.92 15.89 -0.03
N TYR A 27 12.05 16.11 -1.00
CA TYR A 27 10.62 15.87 -0.90
C TYR A 27 10.29 14.50 -1.44
N LYS A 28 9.58 13.69 -0.64
CA LYS A 28 9.06 12.38 -1.04
C LYS A 28 7.54 12.38 -0.92
N LYS A 29 6.86 11.73 -1.86
CA LYS A 29 5.42 11.51 -1.75
C LYS A 29 5.11 10.59 -0.57
N LYS A 30 4.00 10.81 0.13
CA LYS A 30 3.54 9.90 1.19
C LYS A 30 3.25 8.51 0.63
N LYS A 31 3.58 7.48 1.42
CA LYS A 31 3.25 6.09 1.10
C LYS A 31 1.79 5.82 1.47
N PRO A 32 1.01 5.15 0.61
CA PRO A 32 -0.37 4.78 0.91
C PRO A 32 -0.50 3.93 2.19
N SER A 33 -1.71 3.96 2.75
CA SER A 33 -2.13 3.08 3.85
C SER A 33 -2.07 1.61 3.43
N LYS A 34 -2.09 0.72 4.42
CA LYS A 34 -2.15 -0.73 4.18
C LYS A 34 -3.54 -1.10 3.66
N HIS A 35 -3.62 -2.16 2.86
CA HIS A 35 -4.89 -2.70 2.41
C HIS A 35 -5.64 -3.37 3.56
N VAL A 36 -6.96 -3.19 3.57
CA VAL A 36 -7.87 -3.72 4.59
C VAL A 36 -8.89 -4.64 3.95
N CYS A 37 -9.38 -5.60 4.73
CA CYS A 37 -10.43 -6.51 4.34
C CYS A 37 -11.75 -5.74 4.21
N ALA A 38 -12.51 -6.00 3.16
CA ALA A 38 -13.78 -5.32 2.92
C ALA A 38 -14.83 -5.58 4.02
N GLU A 39 -14.94 -6.81 4.51
CA GLU A 39 -15.93 -7.16 5.55
C GLU A 39 -15.49 -6.78 6.97
N CYS A 40 -14.31 -7.22 7.41
CA CYS A 40 -13.91 -7.11 8.81
C CYS A 40 -12.94 -5.96 9.11
N GLY A 41 -12.50 -5.20 8.09
CA GLY A 41 -11.53 -4.11 8.25
C GLY A 41 -10.11 -4.55 8.66
N GLN A 42 -9.87 -5.85 8.83
CA GLN A 42 -8.55 -6.37 9.20
C GLN A 42 -7.50 -6.11 8.12
N LEU A 43 -6.25 -5.93 8.53
CA LEU A 43 -5.13 -5.74 7.60
C LEU A 43 -4.95 -6.97 6.70
N LEU A 44 -4.85 -6.74 5.39
CA LEU A 44 -4.58 -7.81 4.43
C LEU A 44 -3.08 -8.07 4.34
N HIS A 45 -2.68 -9.26 4.78
CA HIS A 45 -1.31 -9.76 4.62
C HIS A 45 -1.08 -10.26 3.19
N GLY A 46 0.13 -10.03 2.66
CA GLY A 46 0.51 -10.47 1.31
C GLY A 46 0.07 -9.54 0.17
N VAL A 47 -0.53 -8.39 0.46
CA VAL A 47 -0.81 -7.34 -0.55
C VAL A 47 0.19 -6.19 -0.36
N PRO A 48 1.06 -5.91 -1.34
CA PRO A 48 2.00 -4.82 -1.25
C PRO A 48 1.27 -3.47 -1.29
N ARG A 49 1.65 -2.56 -0.39
CA ARG A 49 1.19 -1.17 -0.44
C ARG A 49 2.17 -0.32 -1.24
N GLY A 50 1.65 0.41 -2.22
CA GLY A 50 2.42 1.28 -3.10
C GLY A 50 1.50 2.15 -3.93
N ARG A 51 2.05 3.11 -4.65
CA ARG A 51 1.27 3.88 -5.61
C ARG A 51 0.95 3.02 -6.85
N PRO A 52 -0.11 3.32 -7.61
CA PRO A 52 -0.50 2.52 -8.77
C PRO A 52 0.64 2.28 -9.76
N TYR A 53 1.51 3.27 -9.99
CA TYR A 53 2.68 3.13 -10.87
C TYR A 53 3.78 2.21 -10.30
N GLU A 54 3.89 2.05 -8.98
CA GLU A 54 4.84 1.15 -8.33
C GLU A 54 4.30 -0.28 -8.37
N ILE A 55 3.01 -0.43 -8.06
CA ILE A 55 2.33 -1.73 -8.08
C ILE A 55 2.26 -2.29 -9.51
N LYS A 56 2.08 -1.44 -10.53
CA LYS A 56 2.04 -1.89 -11.92
C LYS A 56 3.34 -2.60 -12.35
N LYS A 57 4.49 -2.18 -11.81
CA LYS A 57 5.83 -2.75 -12.09
C LYS A 57 6.08 -4.12 -11.45
N LEU A 58 5.30 -4.50 -10.44
CA LEU A 58 5.44 -5.79 -9.78
C LEU A 58 4.92 -6.93 -10.68
N SER A 59 5.41 -8.14 -10.45
CA SER A 59 4.87 -9.34 -11.10
C SER A 59 3.45 -9.66 -10.60
N LYS A 60 2.70 -10.48 -11.34
CA LYS A 60 1.31 -10.84 -10.97
C LYS A 60 1.24 -11.50 -9.58
N SER A 61 2.19 -12.39 -9.27
CA SER A 61 2.28 -13.10 -7.99
C SER A 61 2.62 -12.18 -6.81
N GLN A 62 3.37 -11.11 -7.05
CA GLN A 62 3.70 -10.14 -6.01
C GLN A 62 2.54 -9.20 -5.68
N LYS A 63 1.56 -9.02 -6.58
CA LYS A 63 0.43 -8.09 -6.38
C LYS A 63 -0.64 -8.64 -5.45
N LYS A 64 -0.90 -9.95 -5.49
CA LYS A 64 -1.96 -10.57 -4.70
C LYS A 64 -1.66 -12.04 -4.41
N PRO A 65 -2.18 -12.60 -3.30
CA PRO A 65 -2.18 -14.04 -3.06
C PRO A 65 -2.97 -14.81 -4.14
N ASN A 66 -2.55 -16.04 -4.44
CA ASN A 66 -3.18 -16.91 -5.45
C ASN A 66 -4.51 -17.57 -5.03
N ARG A 67 -5.05 -17.25 -3.86
CA ARG A 67 -6.33 -17.81 -3.39
C ARG A 67 -7.54 -17.02 -3.92
N PRO A 68 -8.75 -17.62 -3.93
CA PRO A 68 -10.00 -16.89 -4.16
C PRO A 68 -10.14 -15.68 -3.23
N PHE A 69 -10.69 -14.59 -3.77
CA PHE A 69 -10.81 -13.28 -3.10
C PHE A 69 -9.48 -12.75 -2.50
N GLY A 70 -8.35 -13.19 -3.06
CA GLY A 70 -7.01 -12.76 -2.67
C GLY A 70 -6.81 -11.27 -2.87
N GLY A 71 -6.55 -10.56 -1.78
CA GLY A 71 -6.36 -9.10 -1.78
C GLY A 71 -7.63 -8.26 -1.60
N TYR A 72 -8.77 -8.90 -1.37
CA TYR A 72 -10.03 -8.23 -1.05
C TYR A 72 -10.60 -8.70 0.30
N LEU A 73 -10.68 -10.02 0.52
CA LEU A 73 -11.11 -10.61 1.79
C LEU A 73 -9.94 -11.21 2.55
N CYS A 74 -10.01 -11.23 3.88
CA CYS A 74 -9.08 -12.02 4.70
C CYS A 74 -9.42 -13.53 4.63
N SER A 75 -8.51 -14.39 5.08
CA SER A 75 -8.71 -15.84 5.05
C SER A 75 -9.92 -16.29 5.87
N LYS A 76 -10.19 -15.60 6.99
CA LYS A 76 -11.34 -15.89 7.86
C LYS A 76 -12.67 -15.58 7.18
N CYS A 77 -12.79 -14.39 6.58
CA CYS A 77 -13.98 -13.97 5.84
C CYS A 77 -14.25 -14.84 4.61
N ALA A 78 -13.21 -15.11 3.81
CA ALA A 78 -13.35 -15.99 2.65
C ALA A 78 -13.86 -17.39 3.05
N ARG A 79 -13.36 -17.96 4.15
CA ARG A 79 -13.84 -19.26 4.66
C ARG A 79 -15.29 -19.21 5.12
N LYS A 80 -15.75 -18.09 5.71
CA LYS A 80 -17.16 -17.93 6.11
C LYS A 80 -18.06 -17.89 4.89
N LEU A 81 -17.67 -17.17 3.84
CA LEU A 81 -18.43 -17.13 2.57
C LEU A 81 -18.58 -18.51 1.96
N PHE A 82 -17.48 -19.26 1.80
CA PHE A 82 -17.55 -20.61 1.25
C PHE A 82 -18.42 -21.56 2.08
N LYS A 83 -18.43 -21.42 3.41
CA LYS A 83 -19.30 -22.20 4.28
C LYS A 83 -20.78 -21.82 4.14
N ALA A 84 -21.08 -20.55 3.88
CA ALA A 84 -22.45 -20.10 3.68
C ALA A 84 -22.97 -20.61 2.33
N GLU A 85 -22.17 -20.45 1.28
CA GLU A 85 -22.47 -20.90 -0.09
C GLU A 85 -22.65 -22.43 -0.18
N ALA A 86 -21.89 -23.22 0.57
CA ALA A 86 -22.04 -24.68 0.56
C ALA A 86 -23.25 -25.19 1.36
N ARG A 87 -23.88 -24.34 2.18
CA ARG A 87 -25.05 -24.70 3.01
C ARG A 87 -26.37 -24.26 2.38
N THR A 88 -26.32 -23.33 1.46
CA THR A 88 -27.41 -22.95 0.56
C THR A 88 -27.47 -23.91 -0.60
#